data_AF-A0A2R8BY54-F1
#
_entry.id   AF-A0A2R8BY54-F1
#
_cell.length_a   1.000
_cell.length_b   1.000
_cell.length_c   1.000
_cell.angle_alpha   90.00
_cell.angle_beta   90.00
_cell.angle_gamma   90.00
#
_symmetry.space_group_name_H-M   'P 1'
#
loop_
_entity.id
_entity.type
_entity.pdbx_description
1 polymer ?
#
loop_
_entity_poly.entity_id
_entity_poly.type
_entity_poly.pdbx_seq_one_letter_code
_entity_poly.pdbx_strand_id
1 'polypeptide(L)'
;MSEWIGPLISAVAVIASVVVGAWLSRSSARQQAQAAREEKAEDRLWQFRKDAYTAILAKLAEAAREQERIATGYHESEHPDAYDASKDRRERDAVVWSAWSACREQFERNRLVISPEFTEAFKAIRKELAAIDEDQLPPVLADQIEEAFSGGHRRLLSVALAEIRPSEQR
;
A
#
# COMPACT_ATOMS: atom_id res chain seq x y z
N MET A 1 3.07 15.14 -78.55
CA MET A 1 3.90 14.80 -77.37
C MET A 1 3.18 15.21 -76.08
N SER A 2 2.02 14.64 -75.78
CA SER A 2 1.22 15.03 -74.59
C SER A 2 0.58 13.86 -73.85
N GLU A 3 0.80 12.60 -74.26
CA GLU A 3 0.11 11.44 -73.68
C GLU A 3 0.84 10.77 -72.49
N TRP A 4 2.06 11.18 -72.16
CA TRP A 4 2.87 10.54 -71.11
C TRP A 4 2.82 11.23 -69.73
N ILE A 5 2.18 12.41 -69.63
CA ILE A 5 2.19 13.21 -68.39
C ILE A 5 1.14 12.71 -67.38
N GLY A 6 -0.02 12.24 -67.85
CA GLY A 6 -1.09 11.70 -67.01
C GLY A 6 -0.70 10.50 -66.12
N PRO A 7 -0.05 9.44 -66.66
CA PRO A 7 0.33 8.26 -65.86
C PRO A 7 1.52 8.50 -64.91
N LEU A 8 2.38 9.49 -65.19
CA LEU A 8 3.49 9.86 -64.31
C LEU A 8 3.02 10.62 -63.06
N ILE A 9 2.02 11.50 -63.20
CA ILE A 9 1.45 12.25 -62.07
C ILE A 9 0.68 11.33 -61.11
N SER A 10 -0.06 10.34 -61.65
CA SER A 10 -0.79 9.38 -60.82
C SER A 10 0.15 8.43 -60.06
N ALA A 11 1.27 8.00 -60.67
CA ALA A 11 2.27 7.16 -59.99
C ALA A 11 2.94 7.89 -58.81
N VAL A 12 3.28 9.18 -58.96
CA VAL A 12 3.86 10.00 -57.88
C VAL A 12 2.87 10.21 -56.74
N ALA A 13 1.59 10.44 -57.05
CA ALA A 13 0.55 10.59 -56.03
C ALA A 13 0.35 9.30 -55.21
N VAL A 14 0.36 8.13 -55.85
CA VAL A 14 0.27 6.83 -55.16
C VAL A 14 1.47 6.59 -54.25
N ILE A 15 2.69 6.86 -54.72
CA ILE A 15 3.91 6.69 -53.91
C ILE A 15 3.90 7.65 -52.71
N ALA A 16 3.53 8.91 -52.90
CA ALA A 16 3.41 9.88 -51.81
C ALA A 16 2.39 9.44 -50.76
N SER A 17 1.24 8.90 -51.19
CA SER A 17 0.18 8.40 -50.32
C SER A 17 0.65 7.21 -49.45
N VAL A 18 1.39 6.27 -50.06
CA VAL A 18 1.95 5.10 -49.36
C VAL A 18 3.01 5.51 -48.34
N VAL A 19 3.87 6.47 -48.67
CA VAL A 19 4.90 6.99 -47.76
C VAL A 19 4.28 7.69 -46.55
N VAL A 20 3.28 8.55 -46.77
CA VAL A 20 2.55 9.24 -45.68
C VAL A 20 1.78 8.24 -44.82
N GLY A 21 1.11 7.25 -45.43
CA GLY A 21 0.42 6.19 -44.70
C GLY A 21 1.35 5.33 -43.85
N ALA A 22 2.53 4.95 -44.38
CA ALA A 22 3.55 4.22 -43.63
C ALA A 22 4.13 5.04 -42.47
N TRP A 23 4.30 6.35 -42.65
CA TRP A 23 4.78 7.25 -41.61
C TRP A 23 3.73 7.47 -40.49
N LEU A 24 2.45 7.65 -40.85
CA LEU A 24 1.32 7.73 -39.91
C LEU A 24 1.11 6.42 -39.15
N SER A 25 1.21 5.27 -39.83
CA SER A 25 1.13 3.95 -39.22
C SER A 25 2.29 3.72 -38.23
N ARG A 26 3.50 4.14 -38.57
CA ARG A 26 4.68 3.99 -37.69
C ARG A 26 4.66 4.92 -36.49
N SER A 27 4.12 6.12 -36.62
CA SER A 27 3.97 7.07 -35.51
C SER A 27 2.86 6.65 -34.55
N SER A 28 1.70 6.23 -35.07
CA SER A 28 0.61 5.68 -34.27
C SER A 28 1.00 4.37 -33.55
N ALA A 29 1.71 3.46 -34.22
CA ALA A 29 2.23 2.24 -33.58
C ALA A 29 3.20 2.52 -32.43
N ARG A 30 4.02 3.59 -32.53
CA ARG A 30 4.91 4.02 -31.44
C ARG A 30 4.14 4.61 -30.27
N GLN A 31 3.14 5.43 -30.54
CA GLN A 31 2.27 6.01 -29.51
C GLN A 31 1.48 4.91 -28.77
N GLN A 32 0.90 3.96 -29.50
CA GLN A 32 0.22 2.80 -28.91
C GLN A 32 1.18 1.94 -28.09
N ALA A 33 2.40 1.71 -28.57
CA ALA A 33 3.41 0.96 -27.81
C ALA A 33 3.90 1.70 -26.56
N GLN A 34 3.90 3.03 -26.55
CA GLN A 34 4.20 3.84 -25.36
C GLN A 34 3.05 3.80 -24.35
N ALA A 35 1.81 4.04 -24.80
CA ALA A 35 0.62 3.95 -23.95
C ALA A 35 0.49 2.56 -23.29
N ALA A 36 0.70 1.48 -24.05
CA ALA A 36 0.67 0.13 -23.52
C ALA A 36 1.82 -0.19 -22.54
N ARG A 37 2.93 0.56 -22.60
CA ARG A 37 4.04 0.44 -21.62
C ARG A 37 3.73 1.22 -20.36
N GLU A 38 3.14 2.40 -20.49
CA GLU A 38 2.70 3.24 -19.38
C GLU A 38 1.61 2.54 -18.59
N GLU A 39 0.57 2.02 -19.25
CA GLU A 39 -0.49 1.22 -18.62
C GLU A 39 0.09 0.01 -17.85
N LYS A 40 1.01 -0.74 -18.47
CA LYS A 40 1.68 -1.87 -17.79
C LYS A 40 2.53 -1.43 -16.59
N ALA A 41 3.11 -0.24 -16.63
CA ALA A 41 3.88 0.30 -15.52
C ALA A 41 2.96 0.75 -14.37
N GLU A 42 1.83 1.37 -14.71
CA GLU A 42 0.78 1.74 -13.75
C GLU A 42 0.18 0.52 -13.06
N ASP A 43 -0.18 -0.52 -13.82
CA ASP A 43 -0.72 -1.77 -13.27
C ASP A 43 0.28 -2.45 -12.32
N ARG A 44 1.56 -2.46 -12.68
CA ARG A 44 2.62 -2.99 -11.82
C ARG A 44 2.77 -2.18 -10.54
N LEU A 45 2.76 -0.86 -10.64
CA LEU A 45 2.86 0.01 -9.47
C LEU A 45 1.66 -0.17 -8.55
N TRP A 46 0.46 -0.25 -9.11
CA TRP A 46 -0.77 -0.55 -8.36
C TRP A 46 -0.66 -1.89 -7.63
N GLN A 47 -0.19 -2.94 -8.32
CA GLN A 47 0.00 -4.26 -7.71
C GLN A 47 1.05 -4.23 -6.59
N PHE A 48 2.20 -3.56 -6.80
CA PHE A 48 3.23 -3.41 -5.76
C PHE A 48 2.70 -2.66 -4.54
N ARG A 49 1.90 -1.61 -4.74
CA ARG A 49 1.27 -0.87 -3.64
C ARG A 49 0.29 -1.74 -2.87
N LYS A 50 -0.56 -2.51 -3.57
CA LYS A 50 -1.49 -3.45 -2.96
C LYS A 50 -0.76 -4.50 -2.10
N ASP A 51 0.31 -5.07 -2.64
CA ASP A 51 1.10 -6.08 -1.93
C ASP A 51 1.81 -5.47 -0.70
N ALA A 52 2.35 -4.26 -0.84
CA ALA A 52 2.95 -3.51 0.28
C ALA A 52 1.93 -3.21 1.39
N TYR A 53 0.75 -2.68 1.04
CA TYR A 53 -0.30 -2.39 2.03
C TYR A 53 -0.76 -3.66 2.73
N THR A 54 -0.95 -4.74 1.99
CA THR A 54 -1.35 -6.04 2.55
C THR A 54 -0.31 -6.56 3.54
N ALA A 55 0.98 -6.50 3.20
CA ALA A 55 2.06 -6.96 4.07
C ALA A 55 2.15 -6.14 5.37
N ILE A 56 2.03 -4.82 5.28
CA ILE A 56 2.07 -3.92 6.45
C ILE A 56 0.84 -4.15 7.35
N LEU A 57 -0.35 -4.18 6.76
CA LEU A 57 -1.62 -4.40 7.47
C LEU A 57 -1.65 -5.76 8.15
N ALA A 58 -1.15 -6.81 7.51
CA ALA A 58 -1.10 -8.15 8.11
C ALA A 58 -0.28 -8.17 9.41
N LYS A 59 0.88 -7.49 9.43
CA LYS A 59 1.72 -7.39 10.63
C LYS A 59 1.12 -6.50 11.71
N LEU A 60 0.47 -5.41 11.31
CA LEU A 60 -0.23 -4.56 12.27
C LEU A 60 -1.44 -5.28 12.88
N ALA A 61 -2.18 -6.07 12.10
CA ALA A 61 -3.29 -6.89 12.57
C ALA A 61 -2.83 -8.03 13.49
N GLU A 62 -1.63 -8.56 13.30
CA GLU A 62 -1.00 -9.52 14.21
C GLU A 62 -0.71 -8.87 15.57
N ALA A 63 -0.07 -7.69 15.57
CA ALA A 63 0.19 -6.93 16.79
C ALA A 63 -1.12 -6.55 17.53
N ALA A 64 -2.12 -6.04 16.80
CA ALA A 64 -3.41 -5.66 17.37
C ALA A 64 -4.12 -6.84 18.05
N ARG A 65 -4.14 -8.02 17.42
CA ARG A 65 -4.79 -9.21 17.98
C ARG A 65 -4.10 -9.75 19.22
N GLU A 66 -2.76 -9.74 19.26
CA GLU A 66 -2.07 -10.16 20.49
C GLU A 66 -2.22 -9.13 21.60
N GLN A 67 -2.27 -7.84 21.27
CA GLN A 67 -2.52 -6.79 22.25
C GLN A 67 -3.94 -6.87 22.85
N GLU A 68 -4.96 -7.12 22.02
CA GLU A 68 -6.33 -7.35 22.47
C GLU A 68 -6.41 -8.52 23.47
N ARG A 69 -5.64 -9.60 23.24
CA ARG A 69 -5.55 -10.71 24.20
C ARG A 69 -4.87 -10.33 25.51
N ILE A 70 -3.87 -9.46 25.48
CA ILE A 70 -3.22 -8.94 26.68
C ILE A 70 -4.22 -8.08 27.48
N ALA A 71 -4.89 -7.13 26.81
CA ALA A 71 -5.91 -6.29 27.44
C ALA A 71 -7.04 -7.14 28.04
N THR A 72 -7.58 -8.08 27.27
CA THR A 72 -8.59 -9.04 27.74
C THR A 72 -8.09 -9.85 28.93
N GLY A 73 -6.85 -10.34 28.88
CA GLY A 73 -6.23 -11.08 29.98
C GLY A 73 -6.11 -10.26 31.28
N TYR A 74 -5.87 -8.95 31.19
CA TYR A 74 -5.92 -8.06 32.34
C TYR A 74 -7.34 -7.90 32.89
N HIS A 75 -8.33 -7.65 32.03
CA HIS A 75 -9.71 -7.37 32.43
C HIS A 75 -10.45 -8.60 32.96
N GLU A 76 -10.14 -9.79 32.44
CA GLU A 76 -10.79 -11.05 32.83
C GLU A 76 -10.09 -11.78 33.98
N SER A 77 -8.88 -11.37 34.36
CA SER A 77 -8.15 -12.02 35.46
C SER A 77 -8.69 -11.62 36.83
N GLU A 78 -8.96 -12.61 37.68
CA GLU A 78 -9.30 -12.39 39.10
C GLU A 78 -8.15 -11.72 39.88
N HIS A 79 -6.92 -11.83 39.37
CA HIS A 79 -5.71 -11.24 39.93
C HIS A 79 -4.90 -10.53 38.84
N PRO A 80 -5.24 -9.28 38.47
CA PRO A 80 -4.58 -8.54 37.41
C PRO A 80 -3.06 -8.39 37.61
N ASP A 81 -2.61 -8.16 38.85
CA ASP A 81 -1.19 -8.04 39.18
C ASP A 81 -0.42 -9.36 38.95
N ALA A 82 -1.08 -10.50 39.20
CA ALA A 82 -0.49 -11.81 38.94
C ALA A 82 -0.42 -12.12 37.44
N TYR A 83 -1.39 -11.62 36.67
CA TYR A 83 -1.36 -11.71 35.20
C TYR A 83 -0.24 -10.83 34.62
N ASP A 84 -0.02 -9.62 35.12
CA ASP A 84 1.09 -8.76 34.69
C ASP A 84 2.46 -9.43 34.90
N ALA A 85 2.65 -10.07 36.05
CA ALA A 85 3.89 -10.79 36.36
C ALA A 85 4.02 -12.13 35.59
N SER A 86 2.96 -12.58 34.91
CA SER A 86 2.90 -13.91 34.33
C SER A 86 3.88 -14.10 33.17
N LYS A 87 4.19 -15.38 32.89
CA LYS A 87 4.99 -15.75 31.73
C LYS A 87 4.20 -15.57 30.43
N ASP A 88 2.90 -15.87 30.45
CA ASP A 88 2.02 -15.75 29.28
C ASP A 88 1.95 -14.31 28.78
N ARG A 89 1.74 -13.34 29.68
CA ARG A 89 1.79 -11.91 29.32
C ARG A 89 3.11 -11.51 28.67
N ARG A 90 4.24 -11.91 29.26
CA ARG A 90 5.58 -11.60 28.72
C ARG A 90 5.82 -12.20 27.34
N GLU A 91 5.34 -13.42 27.10
CA GLU A 91 5.43 -14.07 25.79
C GLU A 91 4.56 -13.34 24.76
N ARG A 92 3.33 -12.93 25.13
CA ARG A 92 2.46 -12.15 24.25
C ARG A 92 3.03 -10.78 23.92
N ASP A 93 3.55 -10.05 24.91
CA ASP A 93 4.21 -8.75 24.70
C ASP A 93 5.35 -8.88 23.69
N ALA A 94 6.17 -9.93 23.81
CA ALA A 94 7.25 -10.19 22.86
C ALA A 94 6.71 -10.40 21.44
N VAL A 95 5.57 -11.07 21.27
CA VAL A 95 4.92 -11.24 19.96
C VAL A 95 4.39 -9.90 19.43
N VAL A 96 3.71 -9.10 20.26
CA VAL A 96 3.22 -7.76 19.88
C VAL A 96 4.36 -6.89 19.34
N TRP A 97 5.44 -6.77 20.10
CA TRP A 97 6.57 -5.91 19.73
C TRP A 97 7.39 -6.45 18.56
N SER A 98 7.48 -7.78 18.42
CA SER A 98 8.06 -8.43 17.25
C SER A 98 7.24 -8.14 15.99
N ALA A 99 5.90 -8.30 16.06
CA ALA A 99 4.99 -8.01 14.95
C ALA A 99 5.03 -6.53 14.56
N TRP A 100 5.07 -5.62 15.53
CA TRP A 100 5.24 -4.19 15.28
C TRP A 100 6.58 -3.86 14.60
N SER A 101 7.67 -4.46 15.07
CA SER A 101 8.99 -4.29 14.45
C SER A 101 9.00 -4.78 13.01
N ALA A 102 8.39 -5.95 12.73
CA ALA A 102 8.22 -6.47 11.39
C ALA A 102 7.32 -5.56 10.52
N CYS A 103 6.27 -4.98 11.09
CA CYS A 103 5.40 -4.02 10.40
C CYS A 103 6.19 -2.78 9.95
N ARG A 104 7.00 -2.21 10.84
CA ARG A 104 7.90 -1.09 10.53
C ARG A 104 8.92 -1.45 9.45
N GLU A 105 9.48 -2.65 9.51
CA GLU A 105 10.41 -3.10 8.49
C GLU A 105 9.72 -3.20 7.11
N GLN A 106 8.50 -3.75 7.04
CA GLN A 106 7.72 -3.78 5.80
C GLN A 106 7.41 -2.38 5.28
N PHE A 107 7.10 -1.44 6.17
CA PHE A 107 6.90 -0.04 5.78
C PHE A 107 8.17 0.55 5.15
N GLU A 108 9.32 0.42 5.80
CA GLU A 108 10.58 0.99 5.29
C GLU A 108 11.02 0.34 3.98
N ARG A 109 10.86 -0.99 3.85
CA ARG A 109 11.15 -1.73 2.61
C ARG A 109 10.30 -1.25 1.43
N ASN A 110 9.08 -0.79 1.69
CA ASN A 110 8.11 -0.39 0.67
C ASN A 110 7.90 1.13 0.58
N ARG A 111 8.71 1.95 1.26
CA ARG A 111 8.51 3.41 1.36
C ARG A 111 8.38 4.16 0.03
N LEU A 112 8.87 3.59 -1.07
CA LEU A 112 8.83 4.20 -2.40
C LEU A 112 7.50 3.99 -3.13
N VAL A 113 6.73 2.97 -2.76
CA VAL A 113 5.46 2.62 -3.42
C VAL A 113 4.23 3.01 -2.59
N ILE A 114 4.44 3.26 -1.30
CA ILE A 114 3.42 3.72 -0.34
C ILE A 114 3.08 5.18 -0.61
N SER A 115 1.80 5.53 -0.47
CA SER A 115 1.35 6.91 -0.63
C SER A 115 1.76 7.83 0.53
N PRO A 116 1.74 9.16 0.33
CA PRO A 116 1.89 10.12 1.41
C PRO A 116 0.82 9.96 2.50
N GLU A 117 -0.44 9.72 2.13
CA GLU A 117 -1.55 9.60 3.10
C GLU A 117 -1.36 8.37 4.01
N PHE A 118 -1.02 7.23 3.43
CA PHE A 118 -0.70 6.01 4.18
C PHE A 118 0.53 6.21 5.07
N THR A 119 1.53 6.96 4.57
CA THR A 119 2.72 7.33 5.35
C THR A 119 2.38 8.17 6.57
N GLU A 120 1.55 9.19 6.43
CA GLU A 120 1.15 10.03 7.56
C GLU A 120 0.29 9.26 8.57
N ALA A 121 -0.63 8.41 8.10
CA ALA A 121 -1.39 7.51 8.96
C ALA A 121 -0.47 6.55 9.73
N PHE A 122 0.56 6.00 9.09
CA PHE A 122 1.54 5.13 9.75
C PHE A 122 2.37 5.89 10.80
N LYS A 123 2.78 7.13 10.50
CA LYS A 123 3.49 8.00 11.45
C LYS A 123 2.63 8.37 12.66
N ALA A 124 1.32 8.54 12.48
CA ALA A 124 0.39 8.80 13.58
C ALA A 124 0.42 7.66 14.61
N ILE A 125 0.40 6.40 14.15
CA ILE A 125 0.51 5.22 15.02
C ILE A 125 1.84 5.24 15.80
N ARG A 126 2.95 5.52 15.11
CA ARG A 126 4.27 5.65 15.76
C ARG A 126 4.28 6.73 16.84
N LYS A 127 3.61 7.85 16.59
CA LYS A 127 3.52 8.96 17.53
C LYS A 127 2.65 8.60 18.73
N GLU A 128 1.53 7.92 18.50
CA GLU A 128 0.65 7.44 19.57
C GLU A 128 1.39 6.46 20.48
N LEU A 129 2.03 5.44 19.92
CA LEU A 129 2.83 4.49 20.70
C LEU A 129 3.97 5.16 21.48
N ALA A 130 4.59 6.20 20.92
CA ALA A 130 5.65 6.96 21.61
C ALA A 130 5.13 7.93 22.67
N ALA A 131 3.81 8.22 22.70
CA ALA A 131 3.18 9.08 23.67
C ALA A 131 2.57 8.31 24.86
N ILE A 132 2.64 6.97 24.81
CA ILE A 132 2.18 6.11 25.89
C ILE A 132 3.10 6.28 27.09
N ASP A 133 2.50 6.52 28.25
CA ASP A 133 3.19 6.70 29.51
C ASP A 133 3.39 5.34 30.19
N GLU A 134 4.64 4.89 30.23
CA GLU A 134 5.04 3.58 30.78
C GLU A 134 4.83 3.50 32.30
N ASP A 135 4.66 4.63 32.99
CA ASP A 135 4.44 4.67 34.45
C ASP A 135 2.97 4.44 34.84
N GLN A 136 2.07 4.26 33.86
CA GLN A 136 0.66 4.00 34.12
C GLN A 136 0.39 2.58 34.61
N LEU A 137 -0.78 2.39 35.22
CA LEU A 137 -1.23 1.07 35.67
C LEU A 137 -1.37 0.10 34.49
N PRO A 138 -1.02 -1.20 34.65
CA PRO A 138 -0.98 -2.16 33.55
C PRO A 138 -2.26 -2.27 32.69
N PRO A 139 -3.49 -2.23 33.27
CA PRO A 139 -4.70 -2.26 32.45
C PRO A 139 -4.86 -1.00 31.59
N VAL A 140 -4.55 0.18 32.14
CA VAL A 140 -4.64 1.45 31.40
C VAL A 140 -3.61 1.49 30.27
N LEU A 141 -2.40 1.02 30.56
CA LEU A 141 -1.33 0.89 29.58
C LEU A 141 -1.75 -0.07 28.45
N ALA A 142 -2.32 -1.23 28.80
CA ALA A 142 -2.77 -2.23 27.83
C ALA A 142 -3.85 -1.69 26.90
N ASP A 143 -4.84 -0.96 27.43
CA ASP A 143 -5.91 -0.34 26.65
C ASP A 143 -5.38 0.73 25.68
N GLN A 144 -4.40 1.54 26.12
CA GLN A 144 -3.78 2.55 25.27
C GLN A 144 -2.99 1.94 24.11
N ILE A 145 -2.22 0.89 24.40
CA ILE A 145 -1.49 0.15 23.36
C ILE A 145 -2.49 -0.54 22.41
N GLU A 146 -3.58 -1.10 22.94
CA GLU A 146 -4.64 -1.72 22.12
C GLU A 146 -5.29 -0.72 21.18
N GLU A 147 -5.67 0.47 21.65
CA GLU A 147 -6.26 1.49 20.78
C GLU A 147 -5.25 2.00 19.74
N ALA A 148 -3.98 2.17 20.11
CA ALA A 148 -2.94 2.55 19.15
C ALA A 148 -2.81 1.53 18.01
N PHE A 149 -2.81 0.22 18.31
CA PHE A 149 -2.72 -0.82 17.28
C PHE A 149 -4.04 -1.04 16.53
N SER A 150 -5.17 -1.19 17.21
CA SER A 150 -6.46 -1.48 16.59
C SER A 150 -7.01 -0.26 15.83
N GLY A 151 -6.96 0.92 16.43
CA GLY A 151 -7.30 2.20 15.80
C GLY A 151 -6.34 2.56 14.67
N GLY A 152 -5.04 2.29 14.86
CA GLY A 152 -4.03 2.36 13.81
C GLY A 152 -4.34 1.46 12.61
N HIS A 153 -4.67 0.20 12.86
CA HIS A 153 -5.02 -0.77 11.81
C HIS A 153 -6.26 -0.33 11.03
N ARG A 154 -7.32 0.10 11.71
CA ARG A 154 -8.54 0.62 11.07
C ARG A 154 -8.23 1.80 10.13
N ARG A 155 -7.42 2.75 10.58
CA ARG A 155 -7.02 3.92 9.78
C ARG A 155 -6.18 3.56 8.55
N LEU A 156 -5.18 2.69 8.70
CA LEU A 156 -4.39 2.25 7.54
C LEU A 156 -5.24 1.45 6.55
N LEU A 157 -6.15 0.61 7.05
CA LEU A 157 -7.04 -0.17 6.20
C LEU A 157 -7.98 0.74 5.40
N SER A 158 -8.51 1.80 6.01
CA SER A 158 -9.38 2.74 5.29
C SER A 158 -8.63 3.47 4.17
N VAL A 159 -7.40 3.92 4.41
CA VAL A 159 -6.54 4.54 3.39
C VAL A 159 -6.22 3.55 2.28
N ALA A 160 -5.79 2.33 2.62
CA ALA A 160 -5.49 1.29 1.65
C ALA A 160 -6.70 0.95 0.77
N LEU A 161 -7.89 0.83 1.35
CA LEU A 161 -9.12 0.56 0.61
C LEU A 161 -9.50 1.72 -0.32
N ALA A 162 -9.33 2.98 0.13
CA ALA A 162 -9.60 4.14 -0.71
C ALA A 162 -8.68 4.19 -1.94
N GLU A 163 -7.42 3.80 -1.79
CA GLU A 163 -6.43 3.85 -2.87
C GLU A 163 -6.43 2.64 -3.80
N ILE A 164 -6.78 1.45 -3.30
CA ILE A 164 -6.76 0.20 -4.10
C ILE A 164 -8.08 0.00 -4.85
N ARG A 165 -9.19 0.59 -4.38
CA ARG A 165 -10.49 0.44 -5.06
C ARG A 165 -10.36 0.88 -6.52
N PRO A 166 -10.84 0.06 -7.47
CA PRO A 166 -10.93 0.51 -8.86
C PRO A 166 -11.85 1.73 -8.87
N SER A 167 -11.30 2.89 -9.24
CA SER A 167 -12.09 4.09 -9.47
C SER A 167 -13.15 3.73 -10.51
N GLU A 168 -14.43 4.00 -10.22
CA GLU A 168 -15.59 3.82 -11.13
C GLU A 168 -15.53 4.74 -12.38
N GLN A 169 -14.34 5.14 -12.81
CA GLN A 169 -14.08 6.01 -13.94
C GLN A 169 -13.05 5.35 -14.86
N ARG A 170 -13.51 4.39 -15.67
CA ARG A 170 -13.01 4.15 -17.02
C ARG A 170 -14.18 3.85 -17.93
#